data_AF-A0A1X7T743-F1
#
_entry.id   AF-A0A1X7T743-F1
#
_cell.length_a   1.000
_cell.length_b   1.000
_cell.length_c   1.000
_cell.angle_alpha   90.00
_cell.angle_beta   90.00
_cell.angle_gamma   90.00
#
_symmetry.space_group_name_H-M   'P 1'
#
loop_
_entity.id
_entity.type
_entity.pdbx_description
1 polymer ?
#
loop_
_entity_poly.entity_id
_entity_poly.type
_entity_poly.pdbx_seq_one_letter_code
_entity_poly.pdbx_strand_id
1 'polypeptide(L)' 'YGDTALIVAAREGNCDVVELLLKKGANPSHSNYSGNTALIAAAERGHYDI' A
#
# COMPACT_ATOMS: atom_id res chain seq x y z
N TYR A 1 4.96 12.44 -7.79
CA TYR A 1 4.78 11.10 -7.21
C TYR A 1 3.89 11.26 -5.99
N GLY A 2 2.73 10.60 -5.97
CA GLY A 2 1.71 10.73 -4.91
C GLY A 2 1.64 9.50 -4.02
N ASP A 3 2.72 8.73 -3.95
CA ASP A 3 2.76 7.48 -3.20
C ASP A 3 2.71 7.77 -1.70
N THR A 4 1.75 7.16 -1.02
CA THR A 4 1.71 7.16 0.44
C THR A 4 2.66 6.10 0.99
N ALA A 5 3.02 6.22 2.27
CA ALA A 5 3.77 5.17 2.95
C ALA A 5 3.10 3.80 2.83
N LEU A 6 1.77 3.76 2.78
CA LEU A 6 0.99 2.52 2.62
C LEU A 6 1.15 1.92 1.21
N ILE A 7 1.16 2.76 0.16
CA ILE A 7 1.40 2.31 -1.22
C ILE A 7 2.80 1.70 -1.35
N VAL A 8 3.81 2.36 -0.78
CA VAL A 8 5.18 1.86 -0.81
C VAL A 8 5.30 0.56 -0.01
N ALA A 9 4.78 0.50 1.21
CA ALA A 9 4.84 -0.70 2.04
C ALA A 9 4.17 -1.91 1.37
N ALA A 10 3.00 -1.71 0.74
CA ALA A 10 2.28 -2.75 0.02
C ALA A 10 3.01 -3.20 -1.24
N ARG A 11 3.63 -2.26 -1.97
CA ARG A 11 4.46 -2.57 -3.15
C ARG A 11 5.68 -3.43 -2.80
N GLU A 12 6.29 -3.22 -1.64
CA GLU A 12 7.44 -4.00 -1.19
C GLU A 12 7.02 -5.30 -0.46
N GLY A 13 5.72 -5.56 -0.28
CA GLY A 13 5.21 -6.73 0.41
C GLY A 13 5.48 -6.74 1.92
N ASN A 14 5.70 -5.58 2.52
CA ASN A 14 6.03 -5.46 3.94
C ASN A 14 4.76 -5.51 4.81
N CYS A 15 4.22 -6.71 5.04
CA CYS A 15 2.98 -6.93 5.80
C CYS A 15 2.96 -6.21 7.16
N ASP A 16 4.06 -6.28 7.92
CA ASP A 16 4.17 -5.65 9.23
C ASP A 16 4.00 -4.12 9.18
N VAL A 17 4.56 -3.50 8.14
CA VAL A 17 4.48 -2.04 7.94
C VAL A 17 3.09 -1.65 7.44
N VAL A 18 2.50 -2.46 6.57
CA VAL A 18 1.11 -2.27 6.11
C VAL A 18 0.15 -2.31 7.30
N GLU A 19 0.25 -3.33 8.16
CA GLU A 19 -0.60 -3.49 9.34
C GLU A 19 -0.39 -2.33 10.34
N LEU A 20 0.86 -1.93 10.58
CA LEU A 20 1.17 -0.79 11.46
C LEU A 20 0.53 0.50 10.96
N LEU A 21 0.65 0.78 9.65
CA LEU A 21 0.08 1.98 9.04
C LEU A 21 -1.45 1.98 9.10
N LEU A 22 -2.09 0.84 8.84
CA LEU A 22 -3.54 0.68 8.98
C LEU A 22 -3.99 0.91 10.43
N LYS A 23 -3.28 0.35 11.42
CA LYS A 23 -3.53 0.58 12.85
C LYS A 23 -3.38 2.05 13.25
N LYS A 24 -2.53 2.81 12.55
CA LYS A 24 -2.34 4.26 12.75
C LYS A 24 -3.34 5.12 11.97
N GLY A 25 -4.30 4.51 11.27
CA GLY A 25 -5.36 5.20 10.53
C GLY A 25 -4.97 5.62 9.12
N ALA A 26 -3.96 4.99 8.50
CA ALA A 26 -3.67 5.20 7.09
C ALA A 26 -4.88 4.80 6.24
N ASN A 27 -5.19 5.61 5.21
CA ASN A 27 -6.32 5.34 4.32
C ASN A 27 -5.91 4.33 3.22
N PRO A 28 -6.43 3.10 3.22
CA PRO A 28 -6.13 2.09 2.20
C PRO A 28 -6.67 2.45 0.81
N SER A 29 -7.69 3.31 0.73
CA SER A 29 -8.32 3.74 -0.51
C SER A 29 -7.64 4.96 -1.14
N HIS A 30 -6.63 5.54 -0.49
CA HIS A 30 -5.89 6.64 -1.10
C HIS A 30 -5.12 6.13 -2.31
N SER A 31 -5.29 6.79 -3.45
CA SER A 31 -4.57 6.53 -4.68
C SER A 31 -3.50 7.59 -4.92
N ASN A 32 -2.38 7.19 -5.52
CA ASN A 32 -1.39 8.13 -6.01
C ASN A 32 -1.89 8.86 -7.28
N TYR A 33 -1.07 9.77 -7.83
CA TYR A 33 -1.41 10.52 -9.05
C TYR A 33 -1.60 9.65 -10.31
N SER A 34 -1.17 8.38 -10.28
CA SER A 34 -1.39 7.40 -11.34
C SER A 34 -2.67 6.58 -11.13
N GLY A 35 -3.40 6.80 -10.02
CA GLY A 35 -4.59 6.04 -9.66
C GLY A 35 -4.31 4.73 -8.91
N ASN A 36 -3.05 4.42 -8.60
CA ASN A 36 -2.68 3.19 -7.89
C ASN A 36 -2.93 3.33 -6.40
N THR A 37 -3.68 2.38 -5.85
CA THR A 37 -3.83 2.19 -4.40
C THR A 37 -2.78 1.22 -3.87
N ALA A 38 -2.71 1.07 -2.54
CA ALA A 38 -1.82 0.11 -1.92
C ALA A 38 -2.07 -1.33 -2.42
N LEU A 39 -3.35 -1.70 -2.58
CA LEU A 39 -3.73 -3.02 -3.08
C LEU A 39 -3.31 -3.25 -4.53
N ILE A 40 -3.43 -2.22 -5.40
CA ILE A 40 -2.97 -2.32 -6.80
C ILE A 40 -1.45 -2.51 -6.83
N ALA A 41 -0.71 -1.74 -6.05
CA ALA A 41 0.75 -1.82 -6.01
C ALA A 41 1.26 -3.18 -5.47
N ALA A 42 0.54 -3.78 -4.53
CA ALA A 42 0.81 -5.14 -4.05
C ALA A 42 0.56 -6.21 -5.10
N ALA A 43 -0.59 -6.14 -5.78
CA ALA A 43 -0.98 -7.08 -6.82
C ALA A 43 -0.03 -7.03 -8.02
N GLU A 44 0.45 -5.84 -8.42
CA GLU A 44 1.48 -5.66 -9.46
C GLU A 44 2.80 -6.39 -9.14
N ARG A 45 3.08 -6.59 -7.85
CA ARG A 45 4.32 -7.22 -7.36
C ARG A 45 4.12 -8.67 -6.91
N GLY A 46 2.91 -9.19 -6.99
CA GLY A 46 2.57 -10.56 -6.59
C GLY A 46 2.45 -10.75 -5.08
N HIS A 47 2.27 -9.68 -4.31
CA HIS A 47 2.04 -9.74 -2.87
C HIS A 47 0.55 -9.91 -2.59
N TYR A 48 0.05 -11.14 -2.71
CA TYR A 48 -1.38 -11.45 -2.50
C TYR A 48 -1.75 -11.72 -1.03
N ASP A 49 -0.75 -11.86 -0.16
CA ASP A 49 -0.92 -12.22 1.26
C ASP A 49 -1.00 -11.00 2.21
N ILE A 50 -1.08 -9.78 1.68
CA ILE A 50 -1.19 -8.54 2.47
C ILE A 50 -2.62 -8.00 2.56
#